data_AF-A0A818MW85-F1
#
_entry.id   AF-A0A818MW85-F1
#
_cell.length_a   1.000
_cell.length_b   1.000
_cell.length_c   1.000
_cell.angle_alpha   90.00
_cell.angle_beta   90.00
_cell.angle_gamma   90.00
#
_symmetry.space_group_name_H-M   'P 1'
#
loop_
_entity.id
_entity.type
_entity.pdbx_description
1 polymer ?
#
loop_
_entity_poly.entity_id
_entity_poly.type
_entity_poly.pdbx_seq_one_letter_code
_entity_poly.pdbx_strand_id
1 'polypeptide(L)'
;MNTYDEEILSTNTYNDTSKKINDKRIRLKLLQIPFDSLNKTIPSTQHIEKDSSVGTSLSRVNSHYSENVDHVQHAQQKLNQLIQTGDWPYYMTSGDFNNDGSLDLATTSNFDGDISALLNSRNGTFQYYVRFVIAAGLYLICIASDDFNKDGKLDVAICNEFLKSIQIAFGTGNGAFAYVLQYSMNNSSTFISPGNFNNDGYLDLAVTIESSRTIVVLLNNKNGTFRVQRTHNIIRQPFALTTSNFINDGKLDLAITDTSISRNDMINYVTVLVGNGDGTFQIETLFKTGGRP
;
A
#
# COMPACT_ATOMS: atom_id res chain seq x y z
N MET A 1 28.05 24.77 58.68
CA MET A 1 28.69 26.10 58.70
C MET A 1 30.07 25.90 58.10
N ASN A 2 30.38 26.60 57.00
CA ASN A 2 31.62 26.58 56.22
C ASN A 2 31.90 25.27 55.44
N THR A 3 32.47 25.24 54.23
CA THR A 3 32.91 26.23 53.23
C THR A 3 33.24 25.44 51.94
N TYR A 4 33.23 26.15 50.82
CA TYR A 4 33.80 25.83 49.49
C TYR A 4 35.12 25.03 49.48
N ASP A 5 35.32 24.14 48.50
CA ASP A 5 36.12 24.38 47.28
C ASP A 5 36.35 23.12 46.42
N GLU A 6 36.23 23.31 45.09
CA GLU A 6 37.01 22.79 43.92
C GLU A 6 37.82 21.47 44.04
N GLU A 7 38.03 20.61 43.03
CA GLU A 7 37.61 20.40 41.64
C GLU A 7 38.36 19.10 41.18
N ILE A 8 37.93 18.47 40.08
CA ILE A 8 38.73 17.63 39.15
C ILE A 8 38.92 16.09 39.37
N LEU A 9 38.49 15.38 38.31
CA LEU A 9 38.93 14.11 37.68
C LEU A 9 38.45 12.72 38.16
N SER A 10 37.71 12.11 37.22
CA SER A 10 37.83 10.74 36.70
C SER A 10 37.20 9.61 37.49
N THR A 11 36.25 8.91 36.87
CA THR A 11 36.42 7.57 36.30
C THR A 11 35.07 6.95 35.94
N ASN A 12 35.05 6.21 34.84
CA ASN A 12 34.00 5.27 34.46
C ASN A 12 33.66 4.32 35.61
N THR A 13 32.37 4.09 35.86
CA THR A 13 31.79 2.73 35.94
C THR A 13 30.26 2.81 35.93
N TYR A 14 29.68 2.27 34.85
CA TYR A 14 28.58 1.29 34.86
C TYR A 14 27.70 1.26 36.13
N ASN A 15 26.45 1.75 36.04
CA ASN A 15 25.28 0.86 36.14
C ASN A 15 23.94 1.60 35.99
N ASP A 16 23.03 0.85 35.40
CA ASP A 16 21.58 0.95 35.47
C ASP A 16 20.88 1.95 34.55
N THR A 17 20.25 1.40 33.51
CA THR A 17 18.91 1.84 33.09
C THR A 17 18.25 0.69 32.36
N SER A 18 17.83 -0.28 33.16
CA SER A 18 16.63 -1.07 32.92
C SER A 18 15.37 -0.15 32.89
N LYS A 19 15.36 0.84 31.99
CA LYS A 19 14.25 1.80 31.79
C LYS A 19 14.54 2.67 30.56
N LYS A 20 14.32 2.11 29.36
CA LYS A 20 13.95 2.83 28.10
C LYS A 20 13.83 1.86 26.92
N ILE A 21 13.05 0.78 27.08
CA ILE A 21 12.54 -0.01 25.95
C ILE A 21 11.23 0.63 25.50
N ASN A 22 11.26 1.89 25.03
CA ASN A 22 10.06 2.57 24.50
C ASN A 22 10.37 3.68 23.49
N ASP A 23 11.53 3.62 22.82
CA ASP A 23 11.82 4.55 21.72
C ASP A 23 12.30 3.77 20.49
N LYS A 24 11.39 3.04 19.84
CA LYS A 24 11.60 2.56 18.46
C LYS A 24 11.43 3.72 17.47
N ARG A 25 12.19 4.80 17.67
CA ARG A 25 12.54 5.74 16.60
C ARG A 25 13.82 5.25 15.95
N ILE A 26 13.71 4.21 15.14
CA ILE A 26 14.72 3.99 14.09
C ILE A 26 14.32 4.93 12.95
N ARG A 27 14.62 6.23 13.11
CA ARG A 27 14.81 7.07 11.94
C ARG A 27 16.07 6.52 11.26
N LEU A 28 15.92 5.95 10.07
CA LEU A 28 17.03 5.90 9.12
C LEU A 28 17.43 7.36 8.86
N LYS A 29 18.36 7.87 9.66
CA LYS A 29 19.15 9.03 9.28
C LYS A 29 19.94 8.57 8.06
N LEU A 30 19.44 8.91 6.87
CA LEU A 30 20.25 8.94 5.67
C LEU A 30 21.51 9.73 6.00
N LEU A 31 22.62 9.03 6.18
CA LEU A 31 23.94 9.64 6.09
C LEU A 31 24.09 10.08 4.63
N GLN A 32 23.65 11.30 4.32
CA GLN A 32 24.22 12.05 3.22
C GLN A 32 25.68 12.27 3.58
N ILE A 33 26.54 11.33 3.18
CA ILE A 33 27.98 11.55 3.15
C ILE A 33 28.20 12.45 1.94
N PRO A 34 28.66 13.71 2.10
CA PRO A 34 29.03 14.55 0.97
C PRO A 34 30.21 13.90 0.25
N PHE A 35 30.09 13.72 -1.06
CA PHE A 35 31.08 13.08 -1.93
C PHE A 35 32.49 13.73 -1.84
N ASP A 36 32.58 14.96 -1.34
CA ASP A 36 33.85 15.71 -1.16
C ASP A 36 34.81 15.09 -0.12
N SER A 37 34.36 14.10 0.66
CA SER A 37 35.16 13.47 1.70
C SER A 37 35.93 12.21 1.26
N LEU A 38 35.73 11.70 0.04
CA LEU A 38 36.40 10.49 -0.49
C LEU A 38 37.55 10.77 -1.46
N ASN A 39 37.79 12.02 -1.85
CA ASN A 39 38.86 12.42 -2.79
C ASN A 39 40.13 12.99 -2.12
N LYS A 40 40.28 12.85 -0.80
CA LYS A 40 41.56 13.05 -0.09
C LYS A 40 41.86 11.70 0.56
N THR A 41 42.71 10.82 0.02
CA THR A 41 44.15 10.99 -0.19
C THR A 41 44.67 9.76 -0.94
N ILE A 42 45.29 9.95 -2.11
CA ILE A 42 46.45 9.15 -2.51
C ILE A 42 47.51 10.17 -2.94
N PRO A 43 48.67 10.26 -2.27
CA PRO A 43 49.75 11.11 -2.74
C PRO A 43 50.17 10.65 -4.13
N SER A 44 50.26 11.58 -5.08
CA SER A 44 50.88 11.36 -6.38
C SER A 44 52.30 10.82 -6.18
N THR A 45 52.51 9.53 -6.38
CA THR A 45 53.85 8.94 -6.42
C THR A 45 54.30 8.90 -7.87
N GLN A 46 54.97 9.97 -8.29
CA GLN A 46 56.03 9.85 -9.28
C GLN A 46 57.07 8.86 -8.73
N HIS A 47 57.52 7.93 -9.56
CA HIS A 47 58.52 6.88 -9.31
C HIS A 47 58.10 5.71 -8.40
N ILE A 48 57.55 4.66 -9.00
CA ILE A 48 57.84 3.27 -8.57
C ILE A 48 58.18 2.46 -9.83
N GLU A 49 59.36 1.84 -9.80
CA GLU A 49 59.94 1.05 -10.88
C GLU A 49 59.08 -0.17 -11.25
N LYS A 50 59.25 -0.59 -12.51
CA LYS A 50 58.63 -1.77 -13.13
C LYS A 50 58.97 -3.04 -12.33
N ASP A 51 58.08 -3.45 -11.43
CA ASP A 51 57.98 -4.83 -11.00
C ASP A 51 56.64 -5.41 -11.48
N SER A 52 56.71 -6.30 -12.47
CA SER A 52 55.55 -6.83 -13.21
C SER A 52 54.54 -7.61 -12.35
N SER A 53 54.95 -8.03 -11.14
CA SER A 53 54.08 -8.70 -10.15
C SER A 53 53.22 -7.73 -9.31
N VAL A 54 53.68 -6.48 -9.17
CA VAL A 54 52.98 -5.41 -8.42
C VAL A 54 51.93 -4.74 -9.30
N GLY A 55 52.18 -4.62 -10.61
CA GLY A 55 51.21 -4.09 -11.58
C GLY A 55 49.94 -4.94 -11.73
N THR A 56 50.04 -6.27 -11.63
CA THR A 56 48.88 -7.18 -11.65
C THR A 56 48.07 -7.13 -10.35
N SER A 57 48.71 -6.83 -9.22
CA SER A 57 48.04 -6.71 -7.93
C SER A 57 47.32 -5.36 -7.78
N LEU A 58 47.95 -4.26 -8.23
CA LEU A 58 47.33 -2.93 -8.26
C LEU A 58 46.17 -2.82 -9.26
N SER A 59 46.31 -3.43 -10.45
CA SER A 59 45.19 -3.49 -11.42
C SER A 59 44.01 -4.32 -10.90
N ARG A 60 44.26 -5.41 -10.19
CA ARG A 60 43.21 -6.18 -9.50
C ARG A 60 42.52 -5.38 -8.40
N VAL A 61 43.28 -4.71 -7.53
CA VAL A 61 42.70 -3.87 -6.46
C VAL A 61 41.90 -2.69 -7.04
N ASN A 62 42.43 -2.04 -8.08
CA ASN A 62 41.71 -0.96 -8.77
C ASN A 62 40.45 -1.46 -9.50
N SER A 63 40.49 -2.65 -10.11
CA SER A 63 39.31 -3.25 -10.74
C SER A 63 38.23 -3.61 -9.72
N HIS A 64 38.60 -4.21 -8.59
CA HIS A 64 37.64 -4.52 -7.52
C HIS A 64 37.11 -3.25 -6.85
N TYR A 65 37.92 -2.19 -6.71
CA TYR A 65 37.45 -0.91 -6.20
C TYR A 65 36.51 -0.21 -7.18
N SER A 66 36.83 -0.22 -8.48
CA SER A 66 35.96 0.32 -9.54
C SER A 66 34.64 -0.44 -9.61
N GLU A 67 34.65 -1.78 -9.61
CA GLU A 67 33.45 -2.60 -9.60
C GLU A 67 32.59 -2.33 -8.36
N ASN A 68 33.20 -2.17 -7.18
CA ASN A 68 32.46 -1.83 -5.96
C ASN A 68 31.87 -0.42 -6.00
N VAL A 69 32.59 0.56 -6.55
CA VAL A 69 32.07 1.92 -6.76
C VAL A 69 30.92 1.91 -7.76
N ASP A 70 31.02 1.15 -8.84
CA ASP A 70 29.97 0.99 -9.83
C ASP A 70 28.75 0.32 -9.20
N HIS A 71 28.91 -0.75 -8.41
CA HIS A 71 27.82 -1.39 -7.68
C HIS A 71 27.15 -0.45 -6.67
N VAL A 72 27.91 0.35 -5.94
CA VAL A 72 27.36 1.35 -5.01
C VAL A 72 26.67 2.48 -5.76
N GLN A 73 27.22 2.99 -6.86
CA GLN A 73 26.58 4.02 -7.69
C GLN A 73 25.30 3.49 -8.34
N HIS A 74 25.30 2.24 -8.80
CA HIS A 74 24.11 1.60 -9.38
C HIS A 74 23.03 1.34 -8.31
N ALA A 75 23.44 0.92 -7.10
CA ALA A 75 22.54 0.79 -5.96
C ALA A 75 21.99 2.16 -5.51
N GLN A 76 22.81 3.21 -5.51
CA GLN A 76 22.41 4.57 -5.18
C GLN A 76 21.49 5.16 -6.25
N GLN A 77 21.74 4.89 -7.54
CA GLN A 77 20.82 5.25 -8.63
C GLN A 77 19.48 4.53 -8.51
N LYS A 78 19.47 3.24 -8.16
CA LYS A 78 18.23 2.51 -7.85
C LYS A 78 17.53 3.06 -6.61
N LEU A 79 18.28 3.49 -5.58
CA LEU A 79 17.72 4.10 -4.38
C LEU A 79 17.11 5.49 -4.65
N ASN A 80 17.69 6.24 -5.60
CA ASN A 80 17.16 7.54 -6.05
C ASN A 80 15.91 7.42 -6.94
N GLN A 81 15.50 6.21 -7.31
CA GLN A 81 14.21 5.92 -7.97
C GLN A 81 13.11 5.50 -6.99
N LEU A 82 13.41 5.42 -5.69
CA LEU A 82 12.40 5.13 -4.68
C LEU A 82 11.51 6.35 -4.46
N ILE A 83 10.22 6.14 -4.66
CA ILE A 83 9.20 7.16 -4.42
C ILE A 83 8.63 6.90 -3.03
N GLN A 84 8.82 7.86 -2.13
CA GLN A 84 8.28 7.74 -0.77
C GLN A 84 6.77 8.01 -0.79
N THR A 85 5.98 7.01 -0.42
CA THR A 85 4.55 7.13 -0.10
C THR A 85 4.35 7.30 1.40
N GLY A 86 3.10 7.28 1.88
CA GLY A 86 2.80 7.15 3.32
C GLY A 86 3.39 5.89 3.95
N ASP A 87 3.47 5.88 5.29
CA ASP A 87 4.08 4.80 6.06
C ASP A 87 3.26 3.50 5.94
N TRP A 88 3.93 2.38 5.62
CA TRP A 88 3.30 1.07 5.40
C TRP A 88 2.20 1.10 4.33
N PRO A 89 2.56 1.29 3.05
CA PRO A 89 1.62 1.10 1.96
C PRO A 89 1.09 -0.34 1.98
N TYR A 90 -0.23 -0.52 1.94
CA TYR A 90 -0.87 -1.83 2.14
C TYR A 90 -1.57 -2.35 0.88
N TYR A 91 -2.38 -1.52 0.22
CA TYR A 91 -2.98 -1.83 -1.08
C TYR A 91 -2.70 -0.74 -2.11
N MET A 92 -2.89 -1.11 -3.37
CA MET A 92 -2.81 -0.21 -4.50
C MET A 92 -3.90 -0.49 -5.52
N THR A 93 -4.28 0.55 -6.25
CA THR A 93 -5.11 0.48 -7.45
C THR A 93 -4.44 1.28 -8.57
N SER A 94 -4.84 1.02 -9.82
CA SER A 94 -4.35 1.73 -11.00
C SER A 94 -5.50 2.40 -11.75
N GLY A 95 -5.24 3.58 -12.30
CA GLY A 95 -6.21 4.35 -13.07
C GLY A 95 -5.60 5.65 -13.58
N ASP A 96 -6.20 6.28 -14.57
CA ASP A 96 -5.80 7.61 -15.04
C ASP A 96 -6.38 8.69 -14.11
N PHE A 97 -5.65 9.04 -13.04
CA PHE A 97 -6.15 9.94 -11.99
C PHE A 97 -6.01 11.42 -12.37
N ASN A 98 -5.17 11.73 -13.36
CA ASN A 98 -4.92 13.08 -13.84
C ASN A 98 -5.46 13.36 -15.26
N ASN A 99 -6.22 12.43 -15.84
CA ASN A 99 -6.83 12.50 -17.17
C ASN A 99 -5.82 12.76 -18.29
N ASP A 100 -4.59 12.24 -18.16
CA ASP A 100 -3.57 12.39 -19.18
C ASP A 100 -3.58 11.23 -20.20
N GLY A 101 -4.28 10.14 -19.92
CA GLY A 101 -4.37 8.93 -20.74
C GLY A 101 -3.35 7.85 -20.37
N SER A 102 -2.63 8.02 -19.27
CA SER A 102 -1.69 7.03 -18.72
C SER A 102 -2.25 6.43 -17.44
N LEU A 103 -2.02 5.14 -17.22
CA LEU A 103 -2.38 4.54 -15.94
C LEU A 103 -1.40 5.00 -14.86
N ASP A 104 -1.92 5.74 -13.90
CA ASP A 104 -1.29 6.12 -12.65
C ASP A 104 -1.56 5.06 -11.56
N LEU A 105 -1.02 5.28 -10.36
CA LEU A 105 -1.26 4.44 -9.19
C LEU A 105 -1.80 5.27 -8.02
N ALA A 106 -2.68 4.66 -7.23
CA ALA A 106 -3.06 5.16 -5.92
C ALA A 106 -2.80 4.08 -4.85
N THR A 107 -2.19 4.46 -3.74
CA THR A 107 -1.85 3.53 -2.64
C THR A 107 -2.47 3.98 -1.33
N THR A 108 -2.91 3.03 -0.50
CA THR A 108 -3.32 3.32 0.89
C THR A 108 -2.19 3.08 1.87
N SER A 109 -2.06 3.96 2.87
CA SER A 109 -1.18 3.76 4.02
C SER A 109 -1.96 3.22 5.22
N ASN A 110 -1.47 2.13 5.81
CA ASN A 110 -2.06 1.55 7.01
C ASN A 110 -1.75 2.39 8.27
N PHE A 111 -0.56 2.98 8.36
CA PHE A 111 -0.13 3.66 9.59
C PHE A 111 -0.38 5.16 9.61
N ASP A 112 -0.37 5.83 8.46
CA ASP A 112 -0.63 7.27 8.39
C ASP A 112 -2.08 7.60 8.05
N GLY A 113 -2.80 6.64 7.47
CA GLY A 113 -4.20 6.83 7.09
C GLY A 113 -4.39 7.75 5.90
N ASP A 114 -3.45 7.72 4.97
CA ASP A 114 -3.47 8.53 3.76
C ASP A 114 -3.64 7.68 2.49
N ILE A 115 -3.97 8.40 1.43
CA ILE A 115 -3.91 7.94 0.05
C ILE A 115 -2.77 8.71 -0.60
N SER A 116 -1.89 8.02 -1.30
CA SER A 116 -0.86 8.63 -2.14
C SER A 116 -1.18 8.37 -3.60
N ALA A 117 -1.15 9.41 -4.44
CA ALA A 117 -1.20 9.25 -5.90
C ALA A 117 0.20 9.36 -6.51
N LEU A 118 0.55 8.38 -7.34
CA LEU A 118 1.80 8.31 -8.07
C LEU A 118 1.49 8.41 -9.56
N LEU A 119 1.86 9.53 -10.18
CA LEU A 119 1.55 9.81 -11.58
C LEU A 119 2.57 9.20 -12.51
N ASN A 120 2.11 8.61 -13.60
CA ASN A 120 2.94 7.91 -14.56
C ASN A 120 3.68 8.90 -15.46
N SER A 121 5.01 8.84 -15.44
CA SER A 121 5.86 9.69 -16.28
C SER A 121 6.01 9.19 -17.72
N ARG A 122 5.29 8.12 -18.11
CA ARG A 122 5.26 7.47 -19.45
C ARG A 122 6.60 6.93 -19.95
N ASN A 123 7.58 6.81 -19.06
CA ASN A 123 8.92 6.29 -19.33
C ASN A 123 9.23 5.07 -18.44
N GLY A 124 8.19 4.45 -17.87
CA GLY A 124 8.31 3.35 -16.91
C GLY A 124 8.59 3.79 -15.47
N THR A 125 8.63 5.10 -15.18
CA THR A 125 8.74 5.63 -13.83
C THR A 125 7.48 6.35 -13.39
N PHE A 126 7.30 6.49 -12.08
CA PHE A 126 6.24 7.31 -11.49
C PHE A 126 6.85 8.55 -10.80
N GLN A 127 6.03 9.56 -10.56
CA GLN A 127 6.37 10.68 -9.70
C GLN A 127 5.35 10.76 -8.56
N TYR A 128 5.84 11.00 -7.34
CA TYR A 128 4.95 11.33 -6.24
C TYR A 128 4.27 12.66 -6.54
N TYR A 129 2.94 12.68 -6.56
CA TYR A 129 2.21 13.91 -6.85
C TYR A 129 1.58 14.50 -5.61
N VAL A 130 0.70 13.73 -4.94
CA VAL A 130 -0.07 14.26 -3.82
C VAL A 130 -0.33 13.22 -2.74
N ARG A 131 -0.29 13.71 -1.50
CA ARG A 131 -0.77 13.04 -0.30
C ARG A 131 -2.18 13.53 0.00
N PHE A 132 -3.13 12.63 0.11
CA PHE A 132 -4.45 12.95 0.62
C PHE A 132 -4.66 12.28 1.98
N VAL A 133 -4.62 13.06 3.04
CA VAL A 133 -4.85 12.56 4.40
C VAL A 133 -6.35 12.49 4.63
N ILE A 134 -6.87 11.30 4.87
CA ILE A 134 -8.26 11.14 5.29
C ILE A 134 -8.31 11.42 6.79
N ALA A 135 -9.04 12.47 7.19
CA ALA A 135 -9.15 12.82 8.61
C ALA A 135 -9.65 11.61 9.43
N ALA A 136 -8.91 11.25 10.48
CA ALA A 136 -9.10 10.07 11.34
C ALA A 136 -8.78 8.70 10.72
N GLY A 137 -8.12 8.66 9.56
CA GLY A 137 -8.07 7.51 8.66
C GLY A 137 -7.06 6.40 8.92
N LEU A 138 -6.63 6.09 10.15
CA LEU A 138 -5.68 4.97 10.36
C LEU A 138 -6.25 3.63 9.85
N TYR A 139 -5.36 2.71 9.49
CA TYR A 139 -5.67 1.33 9.05
C TYR A 139 -6.52 1.26 7.78
N LEU A 140 -6.06 1.90 6.71
CA LEU A 140 -6.64 1.73 5.38
C LEU A 140 -6.18 0.38 4.78
N ILE A 141 -7.12 -0.53 4.61
CA ILE A 141 -6.83 -1.94 4.30
C ILE A 141 -7.43 -2.43 2.98
N CYS A 142 -7.99 -1.57 2.15
CA CYS A 142 -8.36 -1.90 0.77
C CYS A 142 -8.56 -0.61 -0.02
N ILE A 143 -8.40 -0.66 -1.35
CA ILE A 143 -8.72 0.45 -2.25
C ILE A 143 -9.22 -0.09 -3.60
N ALA A 144 -10.23 0.57 -4.15
CA ALA A 144 -10.68 0.40 -5.52
C ALA A 144 -10.90 1.78 -6.15
N SER A 145 -10.66 1.92 -7.45
CA SER A 145 -10.86 3.18 -8.18
C SER A 145 -11.82 3.01 -9.34
N ASP A 146 -12.75 3.95 -9.47
CA ASP A 146 -13.64 4.09 -10.63
C ASP A 146 -14.34 5.47 -10.58
N ASP A 147 -15.11 5.83 -11.61
CA ASP A 147 -15.94 7.04 -11.64
C ASP A 147 -17.30 6.77 -10.96
N PHE A 148 -17.35 6.92 -9.64
CA PHE A 148 -18.54 6.57 -8.84
C PHE A 148 -19.65 7.60 -8.96
N ASN A 149 -19.33 8.85 -9.31
CA ASN A 149 -20.30 9.93 -9.45
C ASN A 149 -20.64 10.29 -10.91
N LYS A 150 -19.98 9.66 -11.89
CA LYS A 150 -20.09 9.91 -13.34
C LYS A 150 -19.68 11.32 -13.77
N ASP A 151 -18.71 11.93 -13.11
CA ASP A 151 -18.19 13.25 -13.48
C ASP A 151 -17.00 13.20 -14.45
N GLY A 152 -16.58 11.99 -14.85
CA GLY A 152 -15.47 11.75 -15.76
C GLY A 152 -14.11 11.77 -15.08
N LYS A 153 -14.05 11.69 -13.75
CA LYS A 153 -12.80 11.64 -12.97
C LYS A 153 -12.81 10.39 -12.11
N LEU A 154 -11.65 9.77 -11.96
CA LEU A 154 -11.54 8.60 -11.11
C LEU A 154 -11.59 8.98 -9.63
N ASP A 155 -12.54 8.38 -8.94
CA ASP A 155 -12.70 8.40 -7.50
C ASP A 155 -12.02 7.15 -6.88
N VAL A 156 -12.00 7.09 -5.55
CA VAL A 156 -11.52 5.90 -4.82
C VAL A 156 -12.46 5.51 -3.67
N ALA A 157 -12.72 4.22 -3.56
CA ALA A 157 -13.45 3.58 -2.48
C ALA A 157 -12.46 2.80 -1.59
N ILE A 158 -12.53 2.98 -0.28
CA ILE A 158 -11.49 2.57 0.68
C ILE A 158 -12.12 1.89 1.89
N CYS A 159 -11.53 0.78 2.34
CA CYS A 159 -11.86 0.17 3.62
C CYS A 159 -11.03 0.78 4.73
N ASN A 160 -11.67 1.29 5.78
CA ASN A 160 -11.00 1.69 7.01
C ASN A 160 -11.34 0.70 8.13
N GLU A 161 -10.33 -0.01 8.62
CA GLU A 161 -10.49 -1.01 9.67
C GLU A 161 -10.80 -0.38 11.03
N PHE A 162 -10.11 0.71 11.38
CA PHE A 162 -10.22 1.36 12.68
C PHE A 162 -11.60 2.01 12.88
N LEU A 163 -12.06 2.74 11.86
CA LEU A 163 -13.37 3.39 11.81
C LEU A 163 -14.49 2.42 11.44
N LYS A 164 -14.16 1.19 11.01
CA LYS A 164 -15.11 0.16 10.56
C LYS A 164 -16.06 0.69 9.49
N SER A 165 -15.48 1.36 8.49
CA SER A 165 -16.22 2.11 7.50
C SER A 165 -15.68 1.91 6.09
N ILE A 166 -16.53 2.20 5.11
CA ILE A 166 -16.14 2.44 3.73
C ILE A 166 -16.09 3.95 3.52
N GLN A 167 -15.03 4.42 2.89
CA GLN A 167 -14.84 5.83 2.57
C GLN A 167 -14.75 6.01 1.06
N ILE A 168 -15.42 7.02 0.52
CA ILE A 168 -15.37 7.39 -0.90
C ILE A 168 -14.71 8.76 -0.99
N ALA A 169 -13.52 8.83 -1.59
CA ALA A 169 -12.84 10.09 -1.86
C ALA A 169 -12.97 10.43 -3.34
N PHE A 170 -13.58 11.58 -3.64
CA PHE A 170 -13.86 11.98 -5.01
C PHE A 170 -12.62 12.55 -5.71
N GLY A 171 -12.38 12.14 -6.95
CA GLY A 171 -11.28 12.62 -7.77
C GLY A 171 -11.46 14.06 -8.19
N THR A 172 -10.39 14.84 -8.16
CA THR A 172 -10.39 16.20 -8.75
C THR A 172 -10.09 16.17 -10.24
N GLY A 173 -9.57 15.05 -10.77
CA GLY A 173 -9.16 14.86 -12.16
C GLY A 173 -7.75 15.40 -12.47
N ASN A 174 -7.00 15.79 -11.45
CA ASN A 174 -5.61 16.23 -11.60
C ASN A 174 -4.64 15.39 -10.75
N GLY A 175 -5.03 14.18 -10.35
CA GLY A 175 -4.26 13.31 -9.46
C GLY A 175 -4.55 13.51 -7.97
N ALA A 176 -5.40 14.48 -7.59
CA ALA A 176 -5.80 14.70 -6.20
C ALA A 176 -7.21 14.17 -5.89
N PHE A 177 -7.48 14.08 -4.59
CA PHE A 177 -8.78 13.68 -4.05
C PHE A 177 -9.37 14.82 -3.22
N ALA A 178 -10.69 14.85 -3.16
CA ALA A 178 -11.48 15.86 -2.47
C ALA A 178 -12.36 15.20 -1.40
N TYR A 179 -13.50 15.84 -1.10
CA TYR A 179 -14.48 15.46 -0.09
C TYR A 179 -14.65 13.94 0.07
N VAL A 180 -14.66 13.49 1.34
CA VAL A 180 -14.80 12.08 1.68
C VAL A 180 -16.19 11.82 2.23
N LEU A 181 -16.94 10.93 1.59
CA LEU A 181 -18.13 10.31 2.18
C LEU A 181 -17.70 9.11 3.02
N GLN A 182 -18.37 8.90 4.15
CA GLN A 182 -18.10 7.78 5.04
C GLN A 182 -19.38 6.99 5.33
N TYR A 183 -19.31 5.67 5.16
CA TYR A 183 -20.38 4.72 5.43
C TYR A 183 -19.95 3.78 6.54
N SER A 184 -20.62 3.83 7.70
CA SER A 184 -20.34 2.90 8.80
C SER A 184 -20.82 1.50 8.46
N MET A 185 -19.93 0.51 8.60
CA MET A 185 -20.22 -0.91 8.41
C MET A 185 -20.34 -1.67 9.72
N ASN A 186 -20.00 -1.00 10.84
CA ASN A 186 -19.96 -1.56 12.20
C ASN A 186 -19.00 -2.77 12.39
N ASN A 187 -18.27 -3.16 11.35
CA ASN A 187 -17.32 -4.27 11.30
C ASN A 187 -16.16 -3.96 10.34
N SER A 188 -15.06 -4.69 10.48
CA SER A 188 -13.87 -4.54 9.62
C SER A 188 -14.14 -5.11 8.23
N SER A 189 -14.16 -4.22 7.23
CA SER A 189 -14.29 -4.58 5.82
C SER A 189 -12.93 -4.92 5.25
N THR A 190 -12.82 -5.99 4.45
CA THR A 190 -11.52 -6.51 3.98
C THR A 190 -11.24 -6.21 2.52
N PHE A 191 -12.24 -6.28 1.64
CA PHE A 191 -12.09 -5.96 0.21
C PHE A 191 -13.33 -5.26 -0.33
N ILE A 192 -13.12 -4.49 -1.41
CA ILE A 192 -14.17 -3.82 -2.19
C ILE A 192 -13.98 -4.20 -3.66
N SER A 193 -15.07 -4.49 -4.36
CA SER A 193 -15.08 -4.56 -5.83
C SER A 193 -16.25 -3.73 -6.39
N PRO A 194 -15.95 -2.76 -7.27
CA PRO A 194 -16.96 -2.04 -8.03
C PRO A 194 -17.68 -2.94 -9.05
N GLY A 195 -18.93 -2.62 -9.34
CA GLY A 195 -19.70 -3.25 -10.41
C GLY A 195 -21.12 -2.71 -10.52
N ASN A 196 -21.73 -2.79 -11.69
CA ASN A 196 -23.15 -2.47 -11.88
C ASN A 196 -24.01 -3.69 -11.49
N PHE A 197 -24.28 -3.89 -10.20
CA PHE A 197 -24.93 -5.12 -9.69
C PHE A 197 -26.45 -5.13 -9.87
N ASN A 198 -27.05 -3.95 -10.10
CA ASN A 198 -28.48 -3.77 -10.29
C ASN A 198 -28.89 -3.37 -11.73
N ASN A 199 -27.93 -3.37 -12.66
CA ASN A 199 -28.11 -2.99 -14.07
C ASN A 199 -28.68 -1.58 -14.31
N ASP A 200 -28.52 -0.63 -13.37
CA ASP A 200 -29.01 0.74 -13.54
C ASP A 200 -28.00 1.67 -14.25
N GLY A 201 -26.82 1.15 -14.54
CA GLY A 201 -25.75 1.81 -15.27
C GLY A 201 -24.78 2.58 -14.38
N TYR A 202 -24.99 2.62 -13.07
CA TYR A 202 -24.07 3.21 -12.10
C TYR A 202 -23.29 2.12 -11.38
N LEU A 203 -22.07 2.44 -10.98
CA LEU A 203 -21.23 1.49 -10.26
C LEU A 203 -21.64 1.46 -8.79
N ASP A 204 -22.03 0.27 -8.36
CA ASP A 204 -22.27 -0.13 -6.99
C ASP A 204 -20.97 -0.71 -6.39
N LEU A 205 -20.99 -1.07 -5.10
CA LEU A 205 -19.86 -1.71 -4.41
C LEU A 205 -20.28 -3.03 -3.76
N ALA A 206 -19.53 -4.10 -4.00
CA ALA A 206 -19.59 -5.32 -3.23
C ALA A 206 -18.41 -5.35 -2.24
N VAL A 207 -18.70 -5.61 -0.96
CA VAL A 207 -17.73 -5.47 0.13
C VAL A 207 -17.74 -6.71 1.01
N THR A 208 -16.57 -7.30 1.24
CA THR A 208 -16.41 -8.41 2.18
C THR A 208 -16.17 -7.88 3.60
N ILE A 209 -16.80 -8.52 4.57
CA ILE A 209 -16.65 -8.20 5.99
C ILE A 209 -16.27 -9.49 6.73
N GLU A 210 -14.96 -9.68 6.92
CA GLU A 210 -14.39 -10.91 7.46
C GLU A 210 -14.96 -11.27 8.84
N SER A 211 -15.00 -10.30 9.76
CA SER A 211 -15.41 -10.54 11.15
C SER A 211 -16.87 -10.99 11.30
N SER A 212 -17.72 -10.57 10.38
CA SER A 212 -19.15 -10.90 10.37
C SER A 212 -19.50 -12.05 9.43
N ARG A 213 -18.54 -12.50 8.60
CA ARG A 213 -18.75 -13.49 7.52
C ARG A 213 -19.87 -13.05 6.57
N THR A 214 -19.80 -11.81 6.14
CA THR A 214 -20.80 -11.25 5.24
C THR A 214 -20.20 -10.57 4.02
N ILE A 215 -21.01 -10.49 2.98
CA ILE A 215 -20.79 -9.64 1.82
C ILE A 215 -21.91 -8.61 1.83
N VAL A 216 -21.55 -7.33 1.80
CA VAL A 216 -22.51 -6.23 1.75
C VAL A 216 -22.46 -5.58 0.39
N VAL A 217 -23.64 -5.36 -0.19
CA VAL A 217 -23.80 -4.65 -1.45
C VAL A 217 -24.31 -3.25 -1.14
N LEU A 218 -23.53 -2.25 -1.54
CA LEU A 218 -23.87 -0.85 -1.45
C LEU A 218 -24.29 -0.38 -2.84
N LEU A 219 -25.57 -0.06 -3.01
CA LEU A 219 -26.07 0.49 -4.26
C LEU A 219 -25.79 1.99 -4.34
N ASN A 220 -25.39 2.44 -5.52
CA ASN A 220 -25.23 3.84 -5.83
C ASN A 220 -26.59 4.52 -6.00
N ASN A 221 -26.76 5.70 -5.41
CA ASN A 221 -27.94 6.56 -5.59
C ASN A 221 -27.83 7.44 -6.84
N LYS A 222 -26.96 7.04 -7.80
CA LYS A 222 -26.74 7.69 -9.09
C LYS A 222 -26.04 9.05 -9.02
N ASN A 223 -25.34 9.30 -7.92
CA ASN A 223 -24.66 10.57 -7.66
C ASN A 223 -23.37 10.39 -6.83
N GLY A 224 -22.83 9.17 -6.77
CA GLY A 224 -21.65 8.84 -5.94
C GLY A 224 -21.96 8.66 -4.46
N THR A 225 -23.21 8.82 -4.02
CA THR A 225 -23.63 8.41 -2.68
C THR A 225 -24.18 6.99 -2.71
N PHE A 226 -24.00 6.25 -1.61
CA PHE A 226 -24.39 4.85 -1.53
C PHE A 226 -25.44 4.60 -0.44
N ARG A 227 -26.21 3.53 -0.62
CA ARG A 227 -27.09 2.95 0.40
C ARG A 227 -26.82 1.46 0.54
N VAL A 228 -26.81 0.96 1.77
CA VAL A 228 -26.74 -0.48 2.01
C VAL A 228 -28.04 -1.11 1.53
N GLN A 229 -27.97 -2.02 0.56
CA GLN A 229 -29.15 -2.74 0.09
C GLN A 229 -29.33 -4.06 0.81
N ARG A 230 -28.29 -4.90 0.83
CA ARG A 230 -28.40 -6.26 1.36
C ARG A 230 -27.08 -6.78 1.90
N THR A 231 -27.18 -7.56 2.96
CA THR A 231 -26.10 -8.35 3.56
C THR A 231 -26.32 -9.81 3.21
N HIS A 232 -25.31 -10.43 2.59
CA HIS A 232 -25.27 -11.86 2.28
C HIS A 232 -24.40 -12.55 3.32
N ASN A 233 -25.01 -13.43 4.12
CA ASN A 233 -24.27 -14.26 5.05
C ASN A 233 -23.59 -15.40 4.29
N ILE A 234 -22.31 -15.59 4.54
CA ILE A 234 -21.56 -16.75 4.07
C ILE A 234 -21.04 -17.53 5.28
N ILE A 235 -20.78 -18.82 5.05
CA ILE A 235 -20.44 -19.74 6.15
C ILE A 235 -19.01 -19.50 6.66
N ARG A 236 -18.14 -19.04 5.76
CA ARG A 236 -16.68 -18.92 5.90
C ARG A 236 -16.25 -17.46 5.97
N GLN A 237 -15.03 -17.20 6.42
CA GLN A 237 -14.50 -15.84 6.49
C GLN A 237 -14.08 -15.40 5.08
N PRO A 238 -14.74 -14.39 4.49
CA PRO A 238 -14.32 -13.88 3.19
C PRO A 238 -13.01 -13.08 3.33
N PHE A 239 -12.13 -13.23 2.36
CA PHE A 239 -10.94 -12.42 2.23
C PHE A 239 -11.07 -11.49 1.03
N ALA A 240 -10.74 -11.97 -0.17
CA ALA A 240 -10.81 -11.19 -1.40
C ALA A 240 -12.07 -11.50 -2.20
N LEU A 241 -12.47 -10.57 -3.06
CA LEU A 241 -13.58 -10.76 -3.99
C LEU A 241 -13.25 -10.18 -5.36
N THR A 242 -13.81 -10.78 -6.41
CA THR A 242 -13.77 -10.26 -7.77
C THR A 242 -15.15 -10.41 -8.42
N THR A 243 -15.41 -9.60 -9.43
CA THR A 243 -16.70 -9.46 -10.08
C THR A 243 -16.57 -9.78 -11.57
N SER A 244 -17.48 -10.58 -12.11
CA SER A 244 -17.58 -10.84 -13.55
C SER A 244 -18.88 -11.55 -13.88
N ASN A 245 -19.24 -11.65 -15.15
CA ASN A 245 -20.35 -12.50 -15.61
C ASN A 245 -19.83 -13.94 -15.81
N PHE A 246 -19.64 -14.68 -14.71
CA PHE A 246 -19.00 -16.00 -14.72
C PHE A 246 -19.88 -17.06 -15.39
N ILE A 247 -21.21 -16.88 -15.35
CA ILE A 247 -22.16 -17.82 -15.93
C ILE A 247 -22.73 -17.38 -17.29
N ASN A 248 -22.26 -16.27 -17.84
CA ASN A 248 -22.68 -15.70 -19.13
C ASN A 248 -24.18 -15.36 -19.25
N ASP A 249 -24.84 -14.98 -18.15
CA ASP A 249 -26.27 -14.61 -18.15
C ASP A 249 -26.52 -13.09 -18.32
N GLY A 250 -25.44 -12.30 -18.38
CA GLY A 250 -25.46 -10.87 -18.60
C GLY A 250 -25.51 -10.04 -17.32
N LYS A 251 -25.39 -10.68 -16.15
CA LYS A 251 -25.36 -10.03 -14.84
C LYS A 251 -24.00 -10.25 -14.20
N LEU A 252 -23.63 -9.36 -13.28
CA LEU A 252 -22.39 -9.52 -12.54
C LEU A 252 -22.58 -10.51 -11.39
N ASP A 253 -21.71 -11.50 -11.35
CA ASP A 253 -21.53 -12.48 -10.29
C ASP A 253 -20.33 -12.09 -9.41
N LEU A 254 -20.21 -12.72 -8.23
CA LEU A 254 -19.05 -12.58 -7.34
C LEU A 254 -18.32 -13.91 -7.21
N ALA A 255 -17.00 -13.87 -7.27
CA ALA A 255 -16.14 -14.95 -6.80
C ALA A 255 -15.35 -14.47 -5.58
N ILE A 256 -15.44 -15.20 -4.47
CA ILE A 256 -14.87 -14.82 -3.18
C ILE A 256 -13.90 -15.88 -2.72
N THR A 257 -12.68 -15.49 -2.35
CA THR A 257 -11.79 -16.38 -1.60
C THR A 257 -12.22 -16.38 -0.14
N ASP A 258 -12.46 -17.57 0.42
CA ASP A 258 -12.87 -17.71 1.81
C ASP A 258 -12.10 -18.83 2.51
N THR A 259 -11.90 -18.66 3.82
CA THR A 259 -11.10 -19.57 4.65
C THR A 259 -11.98 -20.49 5.48
N SER A 260 -11.43 -21.65 5.88
CA SER A 260 -12.24 -22.64 6.61
C SER A 260 -12.88 -22.08 7.89
N ILE A 261 -13.99 -22.71 8.26
CA ILE A 261 -14.79 -22.43 9.45
C ILE A 261 -13.96 -22.64 10.73
N SER A 262 -12.89 -23.44 10.66
CA SER A 262 -12.00 -23.77 11.77
C SER A 262 -10.55 -23.43 11.45
N ARG A 263 -9.82 -22.84 12.41
CA ARG A 263 -8.38 -22.56 12.30
C ARG A 263 -7.52 -23.82 12.09
N ASN A 264 -8.07 -25.00 12.40
CA ASN A 264 -7.38 -26.28 12.25
C ASN A 264 -7.60 -26.93 10.88
N ASP A 265 -8.48 -26.36 10.05
CA ASP A 265 -8.76 -26.87 8.72
C ASP A 265 -8.12 -25.91 7.70
N MET A 266 -7.02 -26.35 7.10
CA MET A 266 -6.25 -25.54 6.13
C MET A 266 -6.89 -25.51 4.74
N ILE A 267 -8.11 -26.03 4.60
CA ILE A 267 -8.83 -26.03 3.33
C ILE A 267 -9.49 -24.67 3.13
N ASN A 268 -9.07 -23.97 2.09
CA ASN A 268 -9.72 -22.75 1.65
C ASN A 268 -10.59 -23.03 0.43
N TYR A 269 -11.46 -22.09 0.10
CA TYR A 269 -12.36 -22.24 -1.02
C TYR A 269 -12.46 -20.94 -1.81
N VAL A 270 -12.99 -21.09 -3.02
CA VAL A 270 -13.61 -20.01 -3.77
C VAL A 270 -15.11 -20.28 -3.78
N THR A 271 -15.89 -19.35 -3.23
CA THR A 271 -17.36 -19.36 -3.31
C THR A 271 -17.79 -18.47 -4.46
N VAL A 272 -18.62 -18.99 -5.36
CA VAL A 272 -19.27 -18.21 -6.44
C VAL A 272 -20.71 -17.91 -6.06
N LEU A 273 -21.04 -16.62 -6.09
CA LEU A 273 -22.36 -16.06 -5.88
C LEU A 273 -22.90 -15.52 -7.22
N VAL A 274 -24.00 -16.08 -7.71
CA VAL A 274 -24.63 -15.65 -8.95
C VAL A 274 -25.48 -14.42 -8.71
N GLY A 275 -25.31 -13.41 -9.56
CA GLY A 275 -26.05 -12.15 -9.51
C GLY A 275 -27.46 -12.28 -10.08
N ASN A 276 -28.46 -11.79 -9.34
CA ASN A 276 -29.83 -11.71 -9.83
C ASN A 276 -30.06 -10.48 -10.72
N GLY A 277 -29.12 -9.53 -10.74
CA GLY A 277 -29.17 -8.29 -11.54
C GLY A 277 -29.99 -7.19 -10.88
N ASP A 278 -30.31 -7.33 -9.59
CA ASP A 278 -31.03 -6.37 -8.76
C ASP A 278 -30.22 -5.97 -7.50
N GLY A 279 -28.92 -6.26 -7.50
CA GLY A 279 -28.03 -6.11 -6.35
C GLY A 279 -28.08 -7.26 -5.36
N THR A 280 -28.85 -8.32 -5.63
CA THR A 280 -28.89 -9.53 -4.80
C THR A 280 -28.19 -10.73 -5.46
N PHE A 281 -27.75 -11.65 -4.62
CA PHE A 281 -27.01 -12.84 -5.03
C PHE A 281 -27.56 -14.14 -4.46
N GLN A 282 -27.37 -15.24 -5.19
CA GLN A 282 -27.62 -16.60 -4.74
C GLN A 282 -26.32 -17.40 -4.68
N ILE A 283 -26.15 -18.23 -3.65
CA ILE A 283 -24.99 -19.13 -3.56
C ILE A 283 -25.17 -20.24 -4.58
N GLU A 284 -24.18 -20.41 -5.45
CA GLU A 284 -24.23 -21.44 -6.48
C GLU A 284 -23.21 -22.54 -6.23
N THR A 285 -21.92 -22.19 -6.18
CA THR A 285 -20.86 -23.21 -6.25
C THR A 285 -19.72 -22.91 -5.31
N LEU A 286 -19.13 -23.98 -4.76
CA LEU A 286 -17.96 -23.96 -3.91
C LEU A 286 -16.83 -24.75 -4.55
N PHE A 287 -15.68 -24.13 -4.74
CA PHE A 287 -14.48 -24.75 -5.29
C PHE A 287 -13.43 -24.87 -4.21
N LYS A 288 -12.98 -26.10 -3.92
CA LYS A 288 -11.88 -26.33 -2.98
C LYS A 288 -10.57 -25.82 -3.60
N THR A 289 -9.77 -25.10 -2.82
CA THR A 289 -8.46 -24.58 -3.23
C THR A 289 -7.33 -25.07 -2.32
N GLY A 290 -6.11 -24.56 -2.57
CA GLY A 290 -4.93 -24.82 -1.74
C GLY A 290 -4.86 -23.94 -0.48
N GLY A 291 -3.67 -23.84 0.12
CA GLY A 291 -3.43 -22.95 1.24
C GLY A 291 -3.34 -21.49 0.77
N ARG A 292 -4.20 -20.60 1.30
CA ARG A 292 -4.24 -19.14 1.03
C ARG A 292 -4.47 -18.75 -0.45
N PRO A 293 -5.66 -19.03 -1.01
CA PRO A 293 -6.08 -18.57 -2.33
C PRO A 293 -6.37 -17.07 -2.39
#